data_AF-A0A5S9ILF0-F1
#
_entry.id   AF-A0A5S9ILF0-F1
#
_cell.length_a   1.000
_cell.length_b   1.000
_cell.length_c   1.000
_cell.angle_alpha   90.00
_cell.angle_beta   90.00
_cell.angle_gamma   90.00
#
_symmetry.space_group_name_H-M   'P 1'
#
loop_
_entity.id
_entity.type
_entity.pdbx_description
1 polymer ?
#
loop_
_entity_poly.entity_id
_entity_poly.type
_entity_poly.pdbx_seq_one_letter_code
_entity_poly.pdbx_strand_id
1 'polypeptide(L)'
;MLRFGFVLFLTVLFCASCTPKSKWQYDIQIVNPGTRSEGRRGHLRYGYKEIYYVKSRLMVPIGIFEYRKGKMPWEDRGWFKINNQGTNKNQIYLMDLNIWVKPKEIDKYYRSWDAGFGMHRK
;
A
#
# COMPACT_ATOMS: atom_id res chain seq x y z
N MET A 1 32.96 35.01 23.95
CA MET A 1 32.08 34.79 22.77
C MET A 1 32.07 33.31 22.40
N LEU A 2 31.37 32.46 23.17
CA LEU A 2 31.43 31.00 23.00
C LEU A 2 30.08 30.34 23.37
N ARG A 3 28.99 30.89 22.83
CA ARG A 3 27.62 30.38 23.11
C ARG A 3 26.74 30.19 21.86
N PHE A 4 27.19 30.63 20.69
CA PHE A 4 26.38 30.56 19.46
C PHE A 4 26.63 29.33 18.57
N GLY A 5 27.77 28.63 18.72
CA GLY A 5 28.10 27.46 17.89
C GLY A 5 27.37 26.17 18.28
N PHE A 6 27.00 26.02 19.56
CA PHE A 6 26.47 24.75 20.07
C PHE A 6 24.95 24.60 19.82
N VAL A 7 24.21 25.71 19.76
CA VAL A 7 22.76 25.70 19.48
C VAL A 7 22.48 25.35 18.02
N LEU A 8 23.38 25.74 17.09
CA LEU A 8 23.21 25.47 15.67
C LEU A 8 23.54 24.02 15.27
N PHE A 9 24.33 23.32 16.08
CA PHE A 9 24.62 21.89 15.86
C PHE A 9 23.44 21.00 16.30
N LEU A 10 22.69 21.43 17.31
CA LEU A 10 21.54 20.68 17.83
C LEU A 10 20.29 20.78 16.94
N THR A 11 20.13 21.84 16.16
CA THR A 11 18.97 22.04 15.27
C THR A 11 19.05 21.29 13.96
N VAL A 12 20.25 20.98 13.44
CA VAL A 12 20.41 20.23 12.19
C VAL A 12 20.10 18.74 12.37
N LEU A 13 20.23 18.19 13.58
CA LEU A 13 19.91 16.78 13.85
C LEU A 13 18.40 16.46 13.81
N PHE A 14 17.52 17.47 13.86
CA PHE A 14 16.08 17.26 13.96
C PHE A 14 15.35 17.08 12.62
N CYS A 15 16.04 17.21 11.48
CA CYS A 15 15.45 16.99 10.14
C CYS A 15 15.55 15.54 9.62
N ALA A 16 16.09 14.60 10.40
CA ALA A 16 16.18 13.19 10.01
C ALA A 16 14.88 12.39 10.28
N SER A 17 13.83 13.02 10.81
CA SER A 17 12.49 12.43 10.92
C SER A 17 11.77 12.49 9.58
N CYS A 18 12.40 11.97 8.52
CA CYS A 18 11.69 11.60 7.31
C CYS A 18 10.84 10.38 7.66
N THR A 19 9.60 10.65 8.06
CA THR A 19 8.54 9.67 8.29
C THR A 19 8.57 8.65 7.15
N PRO A 20 8.54 7.33 7.41
CA PRO A 20 8.59 6.37 6.32
C PRO A 20 7.37 6.59 5.43
N LYS A 21 7.60 7.24 4.28
CA LYS A 21 6.71 7.16 3.12
C LYS A 21 6.44 5.67 2.96
N SER A 22 5.18 5.26 3.14
CA SER A 22 4.81 3.86 3.01
C SER A 22 5.46 3.32 1.73
N LYS A 23 6.21 2.23 1.82
CA LYS A 23 6.90 1.65 0.66
C LYS A 23 5.93 1.12 -0.40
N TRP A 24 4.63 1.16 -0.12
CA TRP A 24 3.58 0.79 -1.06
C TRP A 24 3.50 1.79 -2.21
N GLN A 25 3.58 1.25 -3.42
CA GLN A 25 3.45 1.99 -4.67
C GLN A 25 2.42 1.27 -5.55
N TYR A 26 1.58 2.06 -6.21
CA TYR A 26 0.58 1.55 -7.14
C TYR A 26 0.63 2.36 -8.43
N ASP A 27 0.75 1.66 -9.56
CA ASP A 27 0.76 2.25 -10.89
C ASP A 27 -0.11 1.46 -11.86
N ILE A 28 -0.64 2.15 -12.87
CA ILE A 28 -1.43 1.55 -13.96
C ILE A 28 -0.66 1.76 -15.26
N GLN A 29 -0.29 0.68 -15.92
CA GLN A 29 0.27 0.68 -17.25
C GLN A 29 -0.85 0.45 -18.28
N ILE A 30 -0.94 1.31 -19.29
CA ILE A 30 -1.83 1.09 -20.45
C ILE A 30 -1.07 0.24 -21.48
N VAL A 31 -1.70 -0.82 -21.95
CA VAL A 31 -1.20 -1.74 -22.97
C VAL A 31 -1.88 -1.39 -24.30
N ASN A 32 -1.10 -1.21 -25.37
CA ASN A 32 -1.56 -0.87 -26.73
C ASN A 32 -2.53 0.33 -26.81
N PRO A 33 -2.10 1.52 -26.33
CA PRO A 33 -2.95 2.71 -26.30
C PRO A 33 -3.45 3.10 -27.69
N GLY A 34 -4.73 3.43 -27.81
CA GLY A 34 -5.36 3.89 -29.06
C GLY A 34 -5.73 2.76 -30.03
N THR A 35 -5.63 1.49 -29.61
CA THR A 35 -6.00 0.34 -30.43
C THR A 35 -7.27 -0.35 -29.92
N ARG A 36 -7.89 -1.19 -30.76
CA ARG A 36 -8.99 -2.07 -30.33
C ARG A 36 -8.58 -3.08 -29.24
N SER A 37 -7.28 -3.30 -29.07
CA SER A 37 -6.69 -4.21 -28.09
C SER A 37 -6.07 -3.46 -26.90
N GLU A 38 -6.60 -2.28 -26.58
CA GLU A 38 -6.19 -1.50 -25.41
C GLU A 38 -6.64 -2.20 -24.11
N GLY A 39 -5.71 -2.36 -23.17
CA GLY A 39 -5.97 -2.95 -21.86
C GLY A 39 -5.15 -2.29 -20.76
N ARG A 40 -5.47 -2.54 -19.50
CA ARG A 40 -4.73 -1.97 -18.36
C ARG A 40 -4.02 -3.04 -17.55
N ARG A 41 -2.81 -2.73 -17.09
CA ARG A 41 -2.04 -3.55 -16.18
C ARG A 41 -1.79 -2.82 -14.87
N GLY A 42 -2.39 -3.32 -13.80
CA GLY A 42 -2.22 -2.74 -12.46
C GLY A 42 -1.03 -3.37 -11.72
N HIS A 43 -0.05 -2.55 -11.37
CA HIS A 43 1.14 -2.96 -10.64
C HIS A 43 1.04 -2.47 -9.20
N LEU A 44 1.14 -3.40 -8.25
CA LEU A 44 1.21 -3.08 -6.83
C LEU A 44 2.58 -3.54 -6.32
N ARG A 45 3.32 -2.64 -5.68
CA ARG A 45 4.69 -2.88 -5.24
C ARG A 45 4.85 -2.53 -3.76
N TYR A 46 5.71 -3.27 -3.07
CA TYR A 46 6.23 -2.91 -1.76
C TYR A 46 7.74 -2.71 -1.86
N GLY A 47 8.18 -1.45 -1.83
CA GLY A 47 9.55 -1.06 -2.17
C GLY A 47 9.82 -1.37 -3.64
N TYR A 48 10.86 -2.16 -3.91
CA TYR A 48 11.25 -2.55 -5.27
C TYR A 48 10.64 -3.88 -5.74
N LYS A 49 9.79 -4.52 -4.93
CA LYS A 49 9.22 -5.83 -5.24
C LYS A 49 7.78 -5.71 -5.71
N GLU A 50 7.49 -6.24 -6.89
CA GLU A 50 6.12 -6.41 -7.36
C GLU A 50 5.41 -7.51 -6.56
N ILE A 51 4.19 -7.21 -6.12
CA ILE A 51 3.36 -8.19 -5.43
C ILE A 51 2.78 -9.13 -6.48
N TYR A 52 3.30 -10.35 -6.52
CA TYR A 52 2.78 -11.40 -7.37
C TYR A 52 1.41 -11.89 -6.88
N TYR A 53 0.69 -12.58 -7.77
CA TYR A 53 -0.61 -13.17 -7.49
C TYR A 53 -0.51 -14.28 -6.44
N VAL A 54 -0.57 -13.89 -5.17
CA VAL A 54 -0.75 -14.87 -4.09
C VAL A 54 -2.24 -15.14 -3.89
N LYS A 55 -3.10 -14.12 -4.07
CA LYS A 55 -4.51 -14.09 -3.61
C LYS A 55 -5.41 -13.20 -4.47
N SER A 56 -6.72 -13.35 -4.32
CA SER A 56 -7.73 -12.56 -5.05
C SER A 56 -7.87 -11.12 -4.54
N ARG A 57 -7.63 -10.84 -3.25
CA ARG A 57 -7.74 -9.50 -2.66
C ARG A 57 -6.62 -9.22 -1.67
N LEU A 58 -6.13 -7.98 -1.68
CA LEU A 58 -5.07 -7.49 -0.82
C LEU A 58 -5.46 -6.13 -0.26
N MET A 59 -5.31 -5.95 1.05
CA MET A 59 -5.46 -4.64 1.67
C MET A 59 -4.11 -4.17 2.20
N VAL A 60 -3.79 -2.93 1.85
CA VAL A 60 -2.54 -2.25 2.15
C VAL A 60 -2.85 -0.80 2.54
N PRO A 61 -1.91 -0.06 3.17
CA PRO A 61 -2.14 1.32 3.60
C PRO A 61 -2.63 2.28 2.51
N ILE A 62 -2.31 2.01 1.24
CA ILE A 62 -2.73 2.84 0.09
C ILE A 62 -4.10 2.45 -0.51
N GLY A 63 -4.74 1.39 0.00
CA GLY A 63 -6.08 0.97 -0.38
C GLY A 63 -6.27 -0.54 -0.42
N ILE A 64 -7.45 -0.95 -0.88
CA ILE A 64 -7.79 -2.35 -1.13
C ILE A 64 -7.67 -2.61 -2.63
N PHE A 65 -7.06 -3.73 -2.98
CA PHE A 65 -6.79 -4.15 -4.34
C PHE A 65 -7.37 -5.54 -4.60
N GLU A 66 -7.93 -5.74 -5.78
CA GLU A 66 -8.37 -7.04 -6.29
C GLU A 66 -7.50 -7.43 -7.48
N TYR A 67 -6.98 -8.66 -7.47
CA TYR A 67 -6.17 -9.15 -8.59
C TYR A 67 -7.08 -9.67 -9.70
N ARG A 68 -6.89 -9.14 -10.91
CA ARG A 68 -7.55 -9.60 -12.14
C ARG A 68 -6.56 -10.41 -12.95
N LYS A 69 -6.91 -11.64 -13.30
CA LYS A 69 -5.99 -12.55 -14.00
C LYS A 69 -5.78 -12.15 -15.47
N GLY A 70 -6.81 -11.60 -16.13
CA GLY A 70 -6.82 -11.37 -17.58
C GLY A 70 -6.65 -12.69 -18.35
N LYS A 71 -7.60 -13.06 -19.20
CA LYS A 71 -7.47 -14.25 -20.05
C LYS A 71 -6.70 -13.94 -21.33
N MET A 72 -6.87 -12.73 -21.86
CA MET A 72 -6.26 -12.29 -23.10
C MET A 72 -5.18 -11.22 -22.85
N PRO A 73 -4.19 -11.06 -23.75
CA PRO A 73 -3.12 -10.05 -23.60
C PRO A 73 -3.60 -8.60 -23.48
N TRP A 74 -4.79 -8.31 -24.03
CA TRP A 74 -5.44 -7.00 -24.05
C TRP A 74 -6.51 -6.83 -22.96
N GLU A 75 -6.73 -7.83 -22.11
CA GLU A 75 -7.65 -7.67 -20.98
C GLU A 75 -6.97 -6.97 -19.79
N ASP A 76 -7.77 -6.28 -18.99
CA ASP A 76 -7.35 -5.73 -17.71
C ASP A 76 -6.78 -6.83 -16.81
N ARG A 77 -5.52 -6.67 -16.38
CA ARG A 77 -4.81 -7.65 -15.54
C ARG A 77 -3.96 -7.01 -14.45
N GLY A 78 -3.64 -7.76 -13.40
CA GLY A 78 -2.90 -7.25 -12.25
C GLY A 78 -3.81 -6.73 -11.14
N TRP A 79 -3.26 -5.90 -10.25
CA TRP A 79 -3.95 -5.38 -9.08
C TRP A 79 -4.78 -4.14 -9.41
N PHE A 80 -6.07 -4.11 -9.07
CA PHE A 80 -6.91 -2.93 -9.27
C PHE A 80 -7.50 -2.46 -7.95
N LYS A 81 -7.34 -1.17 -7.67
CA LYS A 81 -7.93 -0.53 -6.48
C LYS A 81 -9.45 -0.66 -6.53
N ILE A 82 -10.05 -1.17 -5.46
CA ILE A 82 -11.51 -1.23 -5.31
C ILE A 82 -11.97 -0.08 -4.42
N ASN A 83 -12.98 0.66 -4.88
CA ASN A 83 -13.70 1.62 -4.04
C ASN A 83 -14.67 0.80 -3.19
N ASN A 84 -14.74 1.05 -1.88
CA ASN A 84 -15.41 0.27 -0.83
C ASN A 84 -16.92 -0.04 -1.02
N GLN A 85 -17.53 0.20 -2.18
CA GLN A 85 -18.97 0.14 -2.40
C GLN A 85 -19.58 -1.26 -2.61
N GLY A 86 -18.85 -2.36 -2.39
CA GLY A 86 -19.44 -3.68 -2.70
C GLY A 86 -18.66 -4.92 -2.31
N THR A 87 -17.97 -4.96 -1.17
CA THR A 87 -17.25 -6.18 -0.76
C THR A 87 -18.15 -7.14 0.02
N ASN A 88 -18.97 -7.91 -0.70
CA ASN A 88 -19.39 -9.24 -0.25
C ASN A 88 -18.40 -10.27 -0.82
N LYS A 89 -17.26 -10.48 -0.15
CA LYS A 89 -16.42 -11.69 -0.26
C LYS A 89 -15.74 -11.92 1.10
N ASN A 90 -15.81 -13.15 1.59
CA ASN A 90 -15.75 -13.51 3.00
C ASN A 90 -14.46 -13.17 3.76
N GLN A 91 -13.34 -12.86 3.09
CA GLN A 91 -12.05 -12.59 3.74
C GLN A 91 -11.18 -11.63 2.91
N ILE A 92 -10.36 -10.83 3.60
CA ILE A 92 -9.35 -9.91 3.06
C ILE A 92 -8.01 -10.27 3.70
N TYR A 93 -6.93 -10.20 2.93
CA TYR A 93 -5.59 -10.47 3.45
C TYR A 93 -4.88 -9.16 3.82
N LEU A 94 -4.44 -9.07 5.07
CA LEU A 94 -3.62 -7.97 5.58
C LEU A 94 -2.14 -8.36 5.45
N MET A 95 -1.45 -7.81 4.46
CA MET A 95 -0.07 -8.22 4.16
C MET A 95 0.91 -7.81 5.27
N ASP A 96 0.73 -6.62 5.85
CA ASP A 96 1.61 -6.12 6.92
C ASP A 96 1.52 -6.97 8.20
N LEU A 97 0.40 -7.67 8.40
CA LEU A 97 0.14 -8.51 9.56
C LEU A 97 0.20 -10.01 9.23
N ASN A 98 0.35 -10.38 7.95
CA ASN A 98 0.35 -11.76 7.47
C ASN A 98 -0.88 -12.60 7.92
N ILE A 99 -2.06 -11.97 8.00
CA ILE A 99 -3.32 -12.60 8.49
C ILE A 99 -4.49 -12.42 7.53
N TRP A 100 -5.47 -13.32 7.63
CA TRP A 100 -6.78 -13.20 6.99
C TRP A 100 -7.81 -12.61 7.95
N VAL A 101 -8.55 -11.62 7.48
CA VAL A 101 -9.52 -10.88 8.29
C VAL A 101 -10.84 -10.76 7.54
N LYS A 102 -11.97 -10.86 8.26
CA LYS A 102 -13.28 -10.57 7.67
C LYS A 102 -13.41 -9.07 7.38
N PRO A 103 -14.06 -8.65 6.28
CA PRO A 103 -14.18 -7.23 5.94
C PRO A 103 -14.70 -6.34 7.08
N LYS A 104 -15.65 -6.84 7.88
CA LYS A 104 -16.24 -6.11 9.03
C LYS A 104 -15.29 -5.93 10.22
N GLU A 105 -14.23 -6.73 10.31
CA GLU A 105 -13.27 -6.71 11.43
C GLU A 105 -12.02 -5.88 11.10
N ILE A 106 -11.92 -5.35 9.88
CA ILE A 106 -10.74 -4.63 9.38
C ILE A 106 -10.38 -3.42 10.26
N ASP A 107 -11.38 -2.63 10.66
CA ASP A 107 -11.17 -1.42 11.45
C ASP A 107 -10.45 -1.70 12.78
N LYS A 108 -10.60 -2.90 13.35
CA LYS A 108 -9.90 -3.31 14.58
C LYS A 108 -8.38 -3.32 14.40
N TYR A 109 -7.90 -3.72 13.23
CA TYR A 109 -6.47 -3.87 12.96
C TYR A 109 -5.83 -2.53 12.60
N TYR A 110 -6.54 -1.65 11.91
CA TYR A 110 -6.02 -0.33 11.55
C TYR A 110 -6.19 0.73 12.65
N ARG A 111 -7.26 0.69 13.47
CA ARG A 111 -7.36 1.57 14.66
C ARG A 111 -6.23 1.32 15.67
N SER A 112 -5.73 0.09 15.76
CA SER A 112 -4.57 -0.26 16.58
C SER A 112 -3.25 0.31 16.02
N TRP A 113 -3.20 0.61 14.73
CA TRP A 113 -2.02 1.11 14.04
C TRP A 113 -1.82 2.61 14.27
N ASP A 114 -2.90 3.40 14.20
CA ASP A 114 -2.86 4.84 14.52
C ASP A 114 -2.66 5.08 16.03
N ALA A 115 -3.16 4.17 16.89
CA ALA A 115 -2.96 4.24 18.34
C ALA A 115 -1.59 3.68 18.80
N GLY A 116 -0.98 2.79 18.02
CA GLY A 116 0.21 2.00 18.42
C GLY A 116 1.56 2.68 18.19
N PHE A 117 1.66 3.70 17.34
CA PHE A 117 2.90 4.48 17.19
C PHE A 117 3.15 5.47 18.34
N GLY A 118 2.25 5.54 19.33
CA GLY A 118 2.48 6.25 20.60
C GLY A 118 3.17 5.41 21.68
N MET A 119 3.21 4.08 21.56
CA MET A 119 3.75 3.21 22.61
C MET A 119 4.33 1.93 22.00
N HIS A 120 5.60 1.96 21.62
CA HIS A 120 6.57 0.86 21.79
C HIS A 120 7.91 1.29 21.19
N ARG A 121 8.58 2.21 21.90
CA ARG A 121 10.05 2.15 22.02
C ARG A 121 10.34 1.63 23.42
N LYS A 122 10.83 0.40 23.51
CA LYS A 122 11.77 0.01 24.57
C LYS A 122 13.06 -0.36 23.86
#